data_AF-A0A091IC86-F1
#
_entry.id   AF-A0A091IC86-F1
#
_cell.length_a   1.000
_cell.length_b   1.000
_cell.length_c   1.000
_cell.angle_alpha   90.00
_cell.angle_beta   90.00
_cell.angle_gamma   90.00
#
_symmetry.space_group_name_H-M   'P 1'
#
loop_
_entity.id
_entity.type
_entity.pdbx_description
1 polymer ?
#
loop_
_entity_poly.entity_id
_entity_poly.type
_entity_poly.pdbx_seq_one_letter_code
_entity_poly.pdbx_strand_id
1 'polypeptide(L)'
;GTEDECPICTEPYDQQWHKPALLNCSHGLCRACLRAIMDTASGTEFGRVRCPICRQKTPMLEWEICKLQEELLLLHAQPGTSETLAAPRPPAL
;
A
#
# COMPACT_ATOMS: atom_id res chain seq x y z
N GLY A 1 -21.74 1.24 4.09
CA GLY A 1 -20.39 1.77 3.87
C GLY A 1 -19.54 1.28 5.00
N THR A 2 -18.73 0.28 4.73
CA THR A 2 -17.64 -0.22 5.61
C THR A 2 -16.93 -1.30 4.78
N GLU A 3 -16.27 -0.87 3.71
CA GLU A 3 -15.32 -1.72 2.96
C GLU A 3 -13.88 -1.46 3.42
N ASP A 4 -13.70 -0.54 4.38
CA ASP A 4 -12.42 -0.08 4.90
C ASP A 4 -12.12 -0.67 6.29
N GLU A 5 -12.42 -1.94 6.56
CA GLU A 5 -12.10 -2.58 7.85
C GLU A 5 -11.23 -3.81 7.66
N CYS A 6 -10.31 -4.04 8.60
CA CYS A 6 -9.44 -5.19 8.52
C CYS A 6 -10.15 -6.48 8.93
N PRO A 7 -10.12 -7.55 8.12
CA PRO A 7 -10.77 -8.81 8.45
C PRO A 7 -10.09 -9.61 9.60
N ILE A 8 -8.95 -9.13 10.13
CA ILE A 8 -8.23 -9.77 11.24
C ILE A 8 -8.52 -9.09 12.57
N CYS A 9 -8.28 -7.78 12.66
CA CYS A 9 -8.51 -7.02 13.89
C CYS A 9 -9.89 -6.35 13.94
N THR A 10 -10.66 -6.38 12.84
CA THR A 10 -11.96 -5.69 12.70
C THR A 10 -11.88 -4.19 12.99
N GLU A 11 -10.69 -3.59 12.87
CA GLU A 11 -10.50 -2.15 13.01
C GLU A 11 -10.57 -1.46 11.66
N PRO A 12 -11.10 -0.22 11.62
CA PRO A 12 -11.12 0.58 10.40
C PRO A 12 -9.71 0.90 9.91
N TYR A 13 -9.57 0.98 8.60
CA TYR A 13 -8.36 1.41 7.93
C TYR A 13 -8.19 2.92 8.09
N ASP A 14 -7.00 3.31 8.53
CA ASP A 14 -6.59 4.68 8.78
C ASP A 14 -5.38 5.02 7.92
N GLN A 15 -5.32 6.25 7.44
CA GLN A 15 -4.22 6.71 6.58
C GLN A 15 -2.87 6.76 7.30
N GLN A 16 -2.86 6.78 8.64
CA GLN A 16 -1.64 6.94 9.43
C GLN A 16 -1.08 5.61 9.96
N TRP A 17 -1.93 4.71 10.48
CA TRP A 17 -1.47 3.49 11.18
C TRP A 17 -2.11 2.21 10.65
N HIS A 18 -3.38 2.25 10.22
CA HIS A 18 -4.09 1.11 9.64
C HIS A 18 -4.22 1.19 8.13
N LYS A 19 -3.09 1.26 7.42
CA LYS A 19 -3.15 1.20 5.96
C LYS A 19 -3.39 -0.25 5.49
N PRO A 20 -4.31 -0.49 4.54
CA PRO A 20 -4.50 -1.82 3.96
C PRO A 20 -3.30 -2.19 3.09
N ALA A 21 -2.89 -3.45 3.16
CA ALA A 21 -1.86 -4.06 2.35
C ALA A 21 -2.49 -5.19 1.54
N LEU A 22 -2.50 -5.05 0.21
CA LEU A 22 -3.03 -6.05 -0.72
C LEU A 22 -2.04 -7.21 -0.91
N LEU A 23 -2.54 -8.43 -0.85
CA LEU A 23 -1.82 -9.65 -1.19
C LEU A 23 -2.00 -10.01 -2.67
N ASN A 24 -1.23 -10.97 -3.19
CA ASN A 24 -1.38 -11.48 -4.56
C ASN A 24 -2.77 -12.02 -4.88
N CYS A 25 -3.56 -12.40 -3.87
CA CYS A 25 -4.96 -12.81 -4.08
C CYS A 25 -5.96 -11.65 -3.96
N SER A 26 -5.51 -10.41 -4.15
CA SER A 26 -6.31 -9.17 -4.11
C SER A 26 -7.07 -8.92 -2.79
N HIS A 27 -6.70 -9.61 -1.71
CA HIS A 27 -7.26 -9.37 -0.39
C HIS A 27 -6.35 -8.44 0.41
N GLY A 28 -6.95 -7.42 1.04
CA GLY A 28 -6.26 -6.44 1.88
C GLY A 28 -6.28 -6.80 3.36
N LEU A 29 -5.18 -6.58 4.08
CA LEU A 29 -5.12 -6.64 5.55
C LEU A 29 -4.35 -5.46 6.11
N CYS A 30 -4.56 -5.14 7.39
CA CYS A 30 -3.85 -4.06 8.06
C CYS A 30 -2.35 -4.40 8.21
N ARG A 31 -1.46 -3.40 8.09
CA ARG A 31 0.00 -3.62 8.23
C ARG A 31 0.37 -4.22 9.60
N ALA A 32 -0.33 -3.83 10.67
CA ALA A 32 -0.08 -4.36 12.01
C ALA A 32 -0.40 -5.86 12.09
N CYS A 33 -1.58 -6.24 11.58
CA CYS A 33 -2.06 -7.61 11.46
C CYS A 33 -1.10 -8.47 10.64
N LEU A 34 -0.68 -7.92 9.48
CA LEU A 34 0.30 -8.56 8.61
C LEU A 34 1.62 -8.81 9.34
N ARG A 35 2.10 -7.81 10.11
CA ARG A 35 3.33 -7.93 10.88
C ARG A 35 3.22 -8.93 12.03
N ALA A 36 2.09 -9.01 12.70
CA ALA A 36 1.85 -10.05 13.71
C ALA A 36 1.87 -11.45 13.09
N ILE A 37 1.26 -11.64 11.92
CA ILE A 37 1.31 -12.93 11.18
C ILE A 37 2.76 -13.26 10.81
N MET A 38 3.56 -12.27 10.40
CA MET A 38 4.98 -12.47 10.11
C MET A 38 5.80 -12.81 11.36
N ASP A 39 5.54 -12.17 12.49
CA ASP A 39 6.24 -12.44 13.75
C ASP A 39 5.93 -13.86 14.25
N THR A 40 4.71 -14.33 14.00
CA THR A 40 4.26 -15.69 14.33
C THR A 40 4.84 -16.76 13.38
N ALA A 41 5.27 -16.36 12.17
CA ALA A 41 5.78 -17.26 11.15
C ALA A 41 7.22 -17.74 11.49
N SER A 42 7.33 -18.90 12.12
CA SER A 42 8.61 -19.45 12.59
C SER A 42 9.46 -20.05 11.45
N GLY A 43 10.75 -19.70 11.42
CA GLY A 43 11.90 -20.34 10.75
C GLY A 43 11.80 -20.73 9.26
N THR A 44 10.82 -21.53 8.89
CA THR A 44 10.66 -22.15 7.56
C THR A 44 9.70 -21.36 6.64
N GLU A 45 8.89 -20.47 7.22
CA GLU A 45 7.94 -19.61 6.51
C GLU A 45 8.35 -18.12 6.51
N PHE A 46 9.57 -17.83 6.96
CA PHE A 46 10.19 -16.52 6.76
C PHE A 46 10.13 -16.15 5.27
N GLY A 47 9.49 -15.02 4.98
CA GLY A 47 9.34 -14.52 3.63
C GLY A 47 8.12 -15.03 2.86
N ARG A 48 7.14 -15.67 3.51
CA ARG A 48 5.84 -15.99 2.88
C ARG A 48 4.69 -15.74 3.83
N VAL A 49 3.80 -14.81 3.48
CA VAL A 49 2.57 -14.59 4.22
C VAL A 49 1.42 -15.40 3.62
N ARG A 50 0.59 -16.04 4.45
CA ARG A 50 -0.63 -16.71 4.00
C ARG A 50 -1.82 -15.79 4.21
N CYS A 51 -2.60 -15.59 3.15
CA CYS A 51 -3.86 -14.87 3.27
C CYS A 51 -4.85 -15.66 4.14
N PRO A 52 -5.47 -15.04 5.15
CA PRO A 52 -6.45 -15.70 6.02
C PRO A 52 -7.77 -15.99 5.30
N ILE A 53 -8.06 -15.29 4.20
CA ILE A 53 -9.34 -15.41 3.46
C ILE A 53 -9.23 -16.50 2.40
N CYS A 54 -8.22 -16.39 1.53
CA CYS A 54 -8.07 -17.23 0.33
C CYS A 54 -7.01 -18.34 0.50
N ARG A 55 -6.23 -18.33 1.60
CA ARG A 55 -5.08 -19.23 1.87
C ARG A 55 -3.93 -19.16 0.86
N GLN A 56 -3.95 -18.21 -0.09
CA GLN A 56 -2.82 -17.99 -0.99
C GLN A 56 -1.57 -17.55 -0.22
N LYS A 57 -0.42 -18.04 -0.69
CA LYS A 57 0.88 -17.62 -0.20
C LYS A 57 1.36 -16.46 -1.06
N THR A 58 1.61 -15.32 -0.44
CA THR A 58 2.25 -14.18 -1.10
C THR A 58 3.73 -14.16 -0.69
N PRO A 59 4.66 -14.28 -1.67
CA PRO A 59 6.09 -14.18 -1.38
C PRO A 59 6.43 -12.75 -0.93
N MET A 60 7.14 -12.64 0.18
CA MET A 60 7.39 -11.35 0.84
C MET A 60 8.28 -10.42 0.03
N LEU A 61 9.27 -10.95 -0.72
CA LEU A 61 10.10 -10.14 -1.62
C LEU A 61 9.23 -9.34 -2.60
N GLU A 62 8.18 -9.98 -3.13
CA GLU A 62 7.25 -9.37 -4.08
C GLU A 62 6.38 -8.30 -3.39
N TRP A 63 6.01 -8.53 -2.12
CA TRP A 63 5.26 -7.55 -1.33
C TRP A 63 6.10 -6.33 -0.91
N GLU A 64 7.35 -6.53 -0.48
CA GLU A 64 8.28 -5.42 -0.15
C GLU A 64 8.56 -4.56 -1.38
N ILE A 65 8.73 -5.19 -2.56
CA ILE A 65 8.87 -4.49 -3.84
C ILE A 65 7.59 -3.71 -4.16
N CYS A 66 6.41 -4.32 -4.03
CA CYS A 66 5.14 -3.66 -4.32
C CYS A 66 4.87 -2.49 -3.36
N LYS A 67 5.17 -2.65 -2.07
CA LYS A 67 5.10 -1.57 -1.07
C LYS A 67 6.02 -0.42 -1.46
N LEU A 68 7.28 -0.71 -1.81
CA LEU A 68 8.23 0.30 -2.24
C LEU A 68 7.73 1.01 -3.50
N GLN A 69 7.19 0.27 -4.47
CA GLN A 69 6.58 0.82 -5.68
C GLN A 69 5.38 1.71 -5.37
N GLU A 70 4.55 1.37 -4.39
CA GLU A 70 3.43 2.20 -3.93
C GLU A 70 3.89 3.47 -3.22
N GLU A 71 4.87 3.37 -2.32
CA GLU A 71 5.47 4.53 -1.63
C GLU A 71 6.12 5.48 -2.63
N LEU A 72 6.88 4.91 -3.56
CA LEU A 72 7.39 5.62 -4.72
C LEU A 72 6.22 6.27 -5.48
N LEU A 73 5.21 5.49 -5.90
CA LEU A 73 4.04 6.01 -6.65
C LEU A 73 3.38 7.19 -5.94
N LEU A 74 3.24 7.15 -4.62
CA LEU A 74 2.71 8.25 -3.81
C LEU A 74 3.65 9.46 -3.75
N LEU A 75 4.97 9.23 -3.71
CA LEU A 75 5.98 10.30 -3.77
C LEU A 75 6.00 11.00 -5.14
N HIS A 76 5.76 10.28 -6.24
CA HIS A 76 5.68 10.87 -7.59
C HIS A 76 4.27 11.18 -8.09
N ALA A 77 3.23 10.83 -7.33
CA ALA A 77 1.88 11.34 -7.52
C ALA A 77 1.81 12.79 -7.02
N GLN A 78 2.56 13.68 -7.68
CA GLN A 78 2.32 15.11 -7.59
C GLN A 78 0.89 15.36 -8.11
N PRO A 79 0.00 16.02 -7.34
CA PRO A 79 -1.17 16.62 -7.93
C PRO A 79 -0.66 17.63 -8.96
N GLY A 80 -1.12 17.53 -10.21
CA GLY A 80 -0.64 18.37 -11.29
C GLY A 80 -0.65 19.85 -10.89
N THR A 81 0.53 20.45 -10.74
CA THR A 81 0.67 21.88 -10.99
C THR A 81 0.62 22.04 -12.50
N SER A 82 -0.61 22.26 -12.97
CA SER A 82 -0.92 22.85 -14.26
C SER A 82 0.14 23.90 -14.61
N GLU A 83 0.74 23.74 -15.78
CA GLU A 83 1.48 24.78 -16.47
C GLU A 83 0.65 26.08 -16.48
N THR A 84 1.24 27.19 -16.00
CA THR A 84 1.19 28.54 -16.60
C THR A 84 1.68 29.59 -15.59
N LEU A 85 3.00 29.72 -15.46
CA LEU A 85 3.59 30.97 -14.98
C LEU A 85 3.84 31.84 -16.21
N ALA A 86 2.98 32.85 -16.36
CA ALA A 86 3.02 33.87 -17.39
C ALA A 86 4.34 34.66 -17.40
N ALA A 87 4.81 35.02 -18.60
CA ALA A 87 5.63 36.21 -18.81
C ALA A 87 5.29 36.86 -20.17
N PRO A 88 5.42 38.19 -20.30
CA PRO A 88 4.54 39.01 -21.12
C PRO A 88 5.00 39.20 -22.57
N ARG A 89 4.04 39.61 -23.41
CA ARG A 89 4.23 40.15 -24.76
C ARG A 89 5.39 41.16 -24.83
N PRO A 90 6.28 41.12 -25.84
CA PRO A 90 6.99 42.31 -26.28
C PRO A 90 6.11 43.14 -27.24
N PRO A 91 6.24 44.48 -27.26
CA PRO A 91 5.47 45.34 -28.14
C PRO A 91 5.95 45.22 -29.59
N ALA A 92 5.01 45.39 -30.52
CA ALA A 92 5.30 45.54 -31.93
C ALA A 92 6.03 46.87 -32.18
N LEU A 93 7.21 46.80 -32.82
CA LEU A 93 7.83 47.87 -33.60
C LEU A 93 8.65 47.22 -34.72
#